data_AF-A0A523F7X1-F1
#
_entry.id   AF-A0A523F7X1-F1
#
_cell.length_a   1.000
_cell.length_b   1.000
_cell.length_c   1.000
_cell.angle_alpha   90.00
_cell.angle_beta   90.00
_cell.angle_gamma   90.00
#
_symmetry.space_group_name_H-M   'P 1'
#
loop_
_entity.id
_entity.type
_entity.pdbx_description
1 polymer ?
#
loop_
_entity_poly.entity_id
_entity_poly.type
_entity_poly.pdbx_seq_one_letter_code
_entity_poly.pdbx_strand_id
1 'polypeptide(L)'
;MKVLKYALIGVALCIGSTPASAGCTCRAKDVVANEGEVVCLNTPLGQRLARCDKVLNNTSWTFLGACPAVSQIPTPARHALAQLQSPAWAGEGLGSPAILPK
;
A
#
# COMPACT_ATOMS: atom_id res chain seq x y z
N MET A 1 68.06 -10.59 -8.88
CA MET A 1 67.07 -11.68 -8.88
C MET A 1 65.76 -11.09 -8.38
N LYS A 2 64.70 -11.17 -9.21
CA LYS A 2 63.47 -10.36 -9.12
C LYS A 2 62.65 -10.73 -7.87
N VAL A 3 62.39 -9.76 -6.99
CA VAL A 3 61.30 -9.85 -6.01
C VAL A 3 59.98 -9.56 -6.71
N LEU A 4 59.33 -10.62 -7.20
CA LEU A 4 58.02 -10.56 -7.81
C LEU A 4 56.96 -10.33 -6.70
N LYS A 5 56.80 -9.06 -6.32
CA LYS A 5 55.80 -8.61 -5.36
C LYS A 5 54.47 -8.40 -6.09
N TYR A 6 53.75 -9.50 -6.32
CA TYR A 6 52.31 -9.44 -6.57
C TYR A 6 51.63 -8.92 -5.31
N ALA A 7 51.22 -7.65 -5.31
CA ALA A 7 50.31 -7.14 -4.29
C ALA A 7 49.68 -5.81 -4.74
N LEU A 8 48.94 -5.82 -5.84
CA LEU A 8 47.98 -4.75 -6.14
C LEU A 8 46.70 -5.35 -6.71
N ILE A 9 45.99 -6.11 -5.87
CA ILE A 9 44.55 -6.28 -6.01
C ILE A 9 43.95 -5.72 -4.73
N GLY A 10 43.66 -4.43 -4.76
CA GLY A 10 42.88 -3.74 -3.75
C GLY A 10 41.71 -3.06 -4.43
N VAL A 11 40.73 -3.83 -4.91
CA VAL A 11 39.44 -3.27 -5.33
C VAL A 11 38.76 -2.77 -4.07
N ALA A 12 38.83 -1.46 -3.84
CA ALA A 12 38.07 -0.80 -2.79
C ALA A 12 36.59 -0.79 -3.19
N LEU A 13 35.87 -1.83 -2.75
CA LEU A 13 34.43 -1.90 -2.86
C LEU A 13 33.83 -0.98 -1.78
N CYS A 14 33.55 0.28 -2.13
CA CYS A 14 32.75 1.17 -1.30
C CYS A 14 31.30 0.65 -1.28
N ILE A 15 30.99 -0.23 -0.33
CA ILE A 15 29.61 -0.63 -0.05
C ILE A 15 28.93 0.58 0.61
N GLY A 16 28.16 1.34 -0.19
CA GLY A 16 27.30 2.40 0.32
C GLY A 16 26.32 1.80 1.33
N SER A 17 26.45 2.18 2.60
CA SER A 17 25.46 1.85 3.61
C SER A 17 24.25 2.72 3.38
N THR A 18 23.19 2.15 2.79
CA THR A 18 21.87 2.79 2.85
C THR A 18 21.45 2.85 4.31
N PRO A 19 20.99 4.00 4.84
CA PRO A 19 20.41 4.03 6.17
C PRO A 19 19.19 3.11 6.13
N ALA A 20 19.27 1.97 6.82
CA ALA A 20 18.09 1.21 7.16
C ALA A 20 17.25 2.13 8.04
N SER A 21 16.21 2.74 7.47
CA SER A 21 15.20 3.42 8.28
C SER A 21 14.62 2.37 9.20
N ALA A 22 15.15 2.30 10.43
CA ALA A 22 14.72 1.39 11.48
C ALA A 22 13.40 1.90 12.07
N GLY A 23 12.41 2.15 11.19
CA GLY A 23 11.04 2.34 11.60
C GLY A 23 10.61 1.07 12.31
N CYS A 24 10.41 1.17 13.62
CA CYS A 24 9.85 0.09 14.41
C CYS A 24 8.46 -0.23 13.84
N THR A 25 8.28 -1.46 13.35
CA THR A 25 7.02 -1.94 12.76
C THR A 25 6.47 -3.11 13.55
N CYS A 26 5.15 -3.20 13.59
CA CYS A 26 4.45 -4.40 14.04
C CYS A 26 4.10 -5.24 12.81
N ARG A 27 4.28 -6.56 12.91
CA ARG A 27 3.93 -7.52 11.85
C ARG A 27 2.87 -8.49 12.31
N ALA A 28 1.94 -8.78 11.41
CA ALA A 28 1.00 -9.89 11.48
C ALA A 28 1.00 -10.60 10.13
N LYS A 29 0.22 -11.68 9.99
CA LYS A 29 0.27 -12.58 8.82
C LYS A 29 0.29 -11.84 7.47
N ASP A 30 -0.59 -10.86 7.30
CA ASP A 30 -0.77 -10.14 6.03
C ASP A 30 -0.70 -8.61 6.21
N VAL A 31 -0.15 -8.14 7.34
CA VAL A 31 -0.12 -6.71 7.70
C VAL A 31 1.24 -6.33 8.30
N VAL A 32 1.78 -5.20 7.86
CA VAL A 32 2.92 -4.52 8.46
C VAL A 32 2.49 -3.08 8.74
N ALA A 33 2.55 -2.66 10.00
CA ALA A 33 2.10 -1.34 10.44
C ALA A 33 3.24 -0.60 11.13
N ASN A 34 3.34 0.71 10.90
CA ASN A 34 4.30 1.55 11.62
C ASN A 34 3.81 1.78 13.06
N GLU A 35 4.74 2.11 13.97
CA GLU A 35 4.35 2.56 15.30
C GLU A 35 3.32 3.70 15.25
N GLY A 36 2.28 3.60 16.08
CA GLY A 36 1.16 4.54 16.13
C GLY A 36 0.01 4.19 15.18
N GLU A 37 0.25 3.38 14.15
CA GLU A 37 -0.76 3.02 13.17
C GLU A 37 -1.81 2.07 13.75
N VAL A 38 -3.07 2.26 13.35
CA VAL A 38 -4.21 1.46 13.78
C VAL A 38 -4.75 0.68 12.58
N VAL A 39 -4.82 -0.62 12.72
CA VAL A 39 -5.21 -1.56 11.65
C VAL A 39 -6.15 -2.63 12.17
N CYS A 40 -6.91 -3.21 11.26
CA CYS A 40 -7.71 -4.39 11.54
C CYS A 40 -6.91 -5.66 11.28
N LEU A 41 -6.66 -6.41 12.34
CA LEU A 41 -5.90 -7.66 12.27
C LEU A 41 -6.84 -8.85 12.22
N ASN A 42 -6.48 -9.85 11.41
CA ASN A 42 -7.14 -11.14 11.41
C ASN A 42 -6.53 -12.02 12.50
N THR A 43 -7.27 -12.23 13.60
CA THR A 43 -6.84 -13.07 14.73
C THR A 43 -7.60 -14.40 14.73
N PRO A 44 -7.17 -15.41 15.51
CA PRO A 44 -7.93 -16.65 15.68
C PRO A 44 -9.35 -16.44 16.23
N LEU A 45 -9.59 -15.32 16.91
CA LEU A 45 -10.89 -14.94 17.48
C LEU A 45 -11.72 -14.05 16.53
N GLY A 46 -11.25 -13.83 15.30
CA GLY A 46 -11.86 -12.94 14.32
C GLY A 46 -11.10 -11.63 14.12
N GLN A 47 -11.73 -10.70 13.39
CA GLN A 47 -11.14 -9.39 13.10
C GLN A 47 -11.16 -8.48 14.33
N ARG A 48 -9.99 -7.95 14.69
CA ARG A 48 -9.85 -7.05 15.84
C ARG A 48 -9.08 -5.80 15.46
N LEU A 49 -9.56 -4.65 15.96
CA LEU A 49 -8.86 -3.39 15.82
C LEU A 49 -7.65 -3.39 16.76
N ALA A 50 -6.47 -3.09 16.22
CA ALA A 50 -5.23 -3.05 16.99
C ALA A 50 -4.37 -1.86 16.57
N ARG A 51 -3.67 -1.29 17.54
CA ARG A 51 -2.64 -0.27 17.32
C ARG A 51 -1.26 -0.89 17.45
N CYS A 52 -0.35 -0.54 16.56
CA CYS A 52 1.06 -0.83 16.75
C CYS A 52 1.65 0.13 17.78
N ASP A 53 2.14 -0.38 18.90
CA ASP A 53 2.70 0.40 20.01
C ASP A 53 4.00 -0.24 20.51
N LYS A 54 4.54 0.24 21.63
CA LYS A 54 5.74 -0.31 22.28
C LYS A 54 5.44 -0.71 23.72
N VAL A 55 5.79 -1.96 24.05
CA VAL A 55 5.80 -2.44 25.43
C VAL A 55 7.25 -2.81 25.76
N LEU A 56 7.84 -2.14 26.76
CA LEU A 56 9.26 -2.28 27.12
C LEU A 56 10.19 -2.10 25.89
N ASN A 57 9.97 -1.05 25.10
CA ASN A 57 10.72 -0.72 23.87
C ASN A 57 10.59 -1.73 22.72
N ASN A 58 9.89 -2.86 22.89
CA ASN A 58 9.61 -3.80 21.82
C ASN A 58 8.27 -3.47 21.14
N THR A 59 8.22 -3.52 19.80
CA THR A 59 6.96 -3.32 19.08
C THR A 59 5.96 -4.42 19.44
N SER A 60 4.74 -4.01 19.76
CA SER A 60 3.69 -4.91 20.21
C SER A 60 2.33 -4.42 19.76
N TRP A 61 1.39 -5.35 19.64
CA TRP A 61 0.00 -5.05 19.29
C TRP A 61 -0.81 -4.72 20.54
N THR A 62 -1.43 -3.55 20.55
CA THR A 62 -2.43 -3.16 21.56
C THR A 62 -3.82 -3.28 20.95
N PHE A 63 -4.65 -4.21 21.45
CA PHE A 63 -6.00 -4.42 20.94
C PHE A 63 -6.98 -3.38 21.48
N LEU A 64 -7.68 -2.70 20.58
CA LEU A 64 -8.61 -1.60 20.89
C LEU A 64 -10.07 -2.03 20.87
N GLY A 65 -10.40 -3.20 20.30
CA GLY A 65 -11.77 -3.72 20.27
C GLY A 65 -12.13 -4.41 18.97
N ALA A 66 -13.35 -4.14 18.51
CA ALA A 66 -13.89 -4.62 17.24
C ALA A 66 -13.50 -3.67 16.09
N CYS A 67 -13.40 -4.23 14.88
CA CYS A 67 -13.21 -3.42 13.68
C CYS A 67 -14.45 -2.59 13.36
N PRO A 68 -14.28 -1.35 12.87
CA PRO A 68 -15.41 -0.55 12.42
C PRO A 68 -16.12 -1.26 11.27
N ALA A 69 -17.45 -1.34 11.33
CA ALA A 69 -18.24 -1.82 10.21
C ALA A 69 -18.16 -0.78 9.09
N VAL A 70 -17.68 -1.20 7.91
CA VAL A 70 -17.85 -0.36 6.72
C VAL A 70 -19.35 -0.28 6.42
N SER A 71 -19.93 0.90 6.53
CA SER A 71 -21.31 1.11 6.12
C SER A 71 -21.34 1.03 4.60
N GLN A 72 -21.82 -0.09 4.07
CA GLN A 72 -22.07 -0.22 2.64
C GLN A 72 -23.29 0.65 2.33
N ILE A 73 -23.05 1.81 1.70
CA ILE A 73 -24.14 2.62 1.16
C ILE A 73 -24.91 1.72 0.19
N PRO A 74 -26.23 1.55 0.37
CA PRO A 74 -27.03 0.70 -0.49
C PRO A 74 -26.82 1.08 -1.96
N THR A 75 -26.56 0.08 -2.79
CA THR A 75 -26.39 0.17 -4.25
C THR A 75 -27.38 1.09 -4.99
N PRO A 76 -28.68 1.23 -4.61
CA PRO A 76 -29.57 2.19 -5.28
C PRO A 76 -29.07 3.65 -5.25
N ALA A 77 -28.37 4.07 -4.19
CA ALA A 77 -27.83 5.43 -4.11
C ALA A 77 -26.64 5.65 -5.07
N ARG A 78 -25.87 4.59 -5.36
CA ARG A 78 -24.74 4.64 -6.29
C ARG A 78 -25.20 4.84 -7.73
N HIS A 79 -26.31 4.21 -8.13
CA HIS A 79 -26.93 4.45 -9.44
C HIS A 79 -27.53 5.85 -9.53
N ALA A 80 -28.20 6.32 -8.47
CA ALA A 80 -28.77 7.67 -8.44
C ALA A 80 -27.71 8.78 -8.57
N LEU A 81 -26.57 8.64 -7.88
CA LEU A 81 -25.44 9.57 -8.01
C LEU A 81 -24.80 9.54 -9.40
N ALA A 82 -24.66 8.34 -10.00
CA ALA A 82 -24.15 8.21 -11.37
C ALA A 82 -25.08 8.85 -12.41
N GLN A 83 -26.41 8.77 -12.22
CA GLN A 83 -27.38 9.42 -13.10
C GLN A 83 -27.36 10.95 -12.99
N LEU A 84 -27.08 11.50 -11.81
CA LEU A 84 -26.96 12.94 -11.59
C LEU A 84 -25.67 13.55 -12.16
N GLN A 85 -24.67 12.73 -12.49
CA GLN A 85 -23.36 13.18 -12.98
C GLN A 85 -23.22 13.15 -14.51
N SER A 86 -24.25 12.73 -15.24
CA SER A 86 -24.26 12.81 -16.71
C SER A 86 -24.51 14.25 -17.15
N PRO A 87 -23.58 14.91 -17.86
CA PRO A 87 -23.83 16.24 -18.41
C PRO A 87 -24.81 16.16 -19.59
N ALA A 88 -25.84 17.01 -19.56
CA ALA A 88 -26.98 16.98 -20.48
C ALA A 88 -26.69 17.38 -21.95
N TRP A 89 -25.42 17.42 -22.39
CA TRP A 89 -25.03 17.87 -23.73
C TRP A 89 -24.50 16.75 -24.65
N ALA A 90 -24.51 15.49 -24.25
CA ALA A 90 -24.02 14.37 -25.07
C ALA A 90 -25.00 13.93 -26.18
N GLY A 91 -25.58 14.90 -26.91
CA GLY A 91 -26.66 14.67 -27.87
C GLY A 91 -26.59 15.54 -29.11
N GLU A 92 -25.42 15.74 -29.72
CA GLU A 92 -25.33 16.32 -31.06
C GLU A 92 -24.03 15.96 -31.80
N GLY A 93 -24.20 15.18 -32.88
CA GLY A 93 -23.39 15.25 -34.10
C GLY A 93 -21.99 14.65 -34.05
N LEU A 94 -21.74 13.67 -34.93
CA LEU A 94 -20.75 13.85 -36.00
C LEU A 94 -20.99 12.77 -37.07
N GLY A 95 -21.24 13.24 -38.30
CA GLY A 95 -21.60 12.42 -39.45
C GLY A 95 -20.54 11.38 -39.81
N SER A 96 -21.03 10.21 -40.22
CA SER A 96 -20.23 9.16 -40.83
C SER A 96 -20.03 9.47 -42.32
N PRO A 97 -18.81 9.51 -42.87
CA PRO A 97 -18.64 9.52 -44.32
C PRO A 97 -18.98 8.13 -44.89
N ALA A 98 -19.74 8.12 -45.99
CA ALA A 98 -20.04 6.94 -46.77
C ALA A 98 -18.75 6.44 -47.46
N ILE A 99 -18.41 5.17 -47.25
CA ILE A 99 -17.35 4.48 -48.00
C ILE A 99 -17.99 3.89 -49.26
N LEU A 100 -17.49 4.33 -50.42
CA LEU A 100 -17.85 3.85 -51.75
C LEU A 100 -17.10 2.52 -52.02
N PRO A 101 -17.78 1.42 -52.39
CA PRO A 101 -17.08 0.23 -52.91
C PRO A 101 -16.82 0.35 -54.42
N LYS A 102 -15.69 -0.20 -54.87
CA LYS A 102 -15.31 -0.37 -56.28
C LYS A 102 -15.44 -1.83 -56.69
#